data_AF-U7V8K6-F1
#
_entry.id   AF-U7V8K6-F1
#
_cell.length_a   1.000
_cell.length_b   1.000
_cell.length_c   1.000
_cell.angle_alpha   90.00
_cell.angle_beta   90.00
_cell.angle_gamma   90.00
#
_symmetry.space_group_name_H-M   'P 1'
#
loop_
_entity.id
_entity.type
_entity.pdbx_description
1 polymer ?
#
loop_
_entity_poly.entity_id
_entity_poly.type
_entity_poly.pdbx_seq_one_letter_code
_entity_poly.pdbx_strand_id
1 'polypeptide(L)'
;MNKNTKPLKYIFENHFHQTWNNIKHKFPKNLHSSIWNNVSKFLDCGDISRGYTAFKCNQCSHMHIVGFSCKSRFCSSCGKIYAENWALNLKEQLFDVQHIHAVFSLPTGFCRDFFFSHRFKLQDLAKAAYQSLKYGVIFPKTGFS
;
A
#
# COMPACT_ATOMS: atom_id res chain seq x y z
N MET A 1 -2.26 6.53 -30.13
CA MET A 1 -2.16 5.87 -28.80
C MET A 1 -0.71 5.48 -28.56
N ASN A 2 -0.05 6.03 -27.53
CA ASN A 2 1.34 5.71 -27.23
C ASN A 2 1.38 4.35 -26.53
N LYS A 3 1.92 3.32 -27.18
CA LYS A 3 1.85 1.91 -26.72
C LYS A 3 2.63 1.60 -25.43
N ASN A 4 3.30 2.59 -24.83
CA ASN A 4 4.22 2.44 -23.69
C ASN A 4 3.69 2.92 -22.33
N THR A 5 2.49 3.49 -22.25
CA THR A 5 1.92 3.94 -20.97
C THR A 5 1.29 2.76 -20.21
N LYS A 6 1.77 2.51 -18.98
CA LYS A 6 1.20 1.49 -18.07
C LYS A 6 -0.33 1.67 -17.97
N PRO A 7 -1.15 0.62 -18.10
CA PRO A 7 -2.61 0.75 -18.13
C PRO A 7 -3.20 1.54 -16.96
N LEU A 8 -2.69 1.33 -15.75
CA LEU A 8 -3.15 2.06 -14.57
C LEU A 8 -2.83 3.57 -14.63
N LYS A 9 -1.64 3.95 -15.13
CA LYS A 9 -1.31 5.38 -15.30
C LYS A 9 -2.28 6.03 -16.26
N TYR A 10 -2.52 5.39 -17.41
CA TYR A 10 -3.48 5.86 -18.40
C TYR A 10 -4.89 6.05 -17.79
N ILE A 11 -5.38 5.08 -17.02
CA ILE A 11 -6.71 5.17 -16.41
C ILE A 11 -6.79 6.35 -15.44
N PHE A 12 -5.81 6.51 -14.56
CA PHE A 12 -5.81 7.61 -13.58
C PHE A 12 -5.62 8.97 -14.26
N GLU A 13 -4.75 9.07 -15.24
CA GLU A 13 -4.49 10.33 -15.97
C GLU A 13 -5.76 10.83 -16.67
N ASN A 14 -6.51 9.94 -17.31
CA ASN A 14 -7.67 10.33 -18.11
C ASN A 14 -9.00 10.37 -17.34
N HIS A 15 -9.15 9.60 -16.26
CA HIS A 15 -10.44 9.43 -15.59
C HIS A 15 -10.48 9.91 -14.14
N PHE A 16 -9.32 10.16 -13.49
CA PHE A 16 -9.31 10.48 -12.06
C PHE A 16 -10.05 11.77 -11.72
N HIS A 17 -9.84 12.85 -12.48
CA HIS A 17 -10.46 14.13 -12.16
C HIS A 17 -12.00 14.07 -12.23
N GLN A 18 -12.55 13.49 -13.30
CA GLN A 18 -14.00 13.30 -13.46
C GLN A 18 -14.56 12.39 -12.36
N THR A 19 -13.89 11.26 -12.12
CA THR A 19 -14.30 10.31 -11.07
C THR A 19 -14.28 10.96 -9.70
N TRP A 20 -13.21 11.70 -9.38
CA TRP A 20 -13.05 12.41 -8.11
C TRP A 20 -14.19 13.40 -7.86
N ASN A 21 -14.57 14.20 -8.86
CA ASN A 21 -15.69 15.12 -8.71
C ASN A 21 -17.01 14.42 -8.37
N ASN A 22 -17.22 13.22 -8.92
CA ASN A 22 -18.43 12.43 -8.66
C ASN A 22 -18.40 11.76 -7.28
N ILE A 23 -17.23 11.38 -6.75
CA ILE A 23 -17.14 10.56 -5.52
C ILE A 23 -16.58 11.30 -4.30
N LYS A 24 -16.00 12.49 -4.44
CA LYS A 24 -15.31 13.21 -3.35
C LYS A 24 -16.18 13.44 -2.11
N HIS A 25 -17.49 13.59 -2.30
CA HIS A 25 -18.46 13.77 -1.20
C HIS A 25 -18.56 12.54 -0.29
N LYS A 26 -18.16 11.35 -0.77
CA LYS A 26 -18.13 10.10 0.02
C LYS A 26 -16.91 10.01 0.93
N PHE A 27 -15.91 10.89 0.77
CA PHE A 27 -14.67 10.86 1.54
C PHE A 27 -14.64 12.01 2.56
N PRO A 28 -14.18 11.76 3.80
CA PRO A 28 -13.88 12.80 4.77
C PRO A 28 -12.99 13.90 4.18
N LYS A 29 -13.36 15.17 4.37
CA LYS A 29 -12.67 16.34 3.78
C LYS A 29 -11.17 16.37 4.10
N ASN A 30 -10.78 15.95 5.30
CA ASN A 30 -9.38 15.89 5.73
C ASN A 30 -8.53 14.89 4.93
N LEU A 31 -9.14 13.95 4.20
CA LEU A 31 -8.43 12.99 3.35
C LEU A 31 -8.24 13.47 1.91
N HIS A 32 -8.94 14.52 1.48
CA HIS A 32 -8.98 14.95 0.08
C HIS A 32 -7.58 15.30 -0.44
N SER A 33 -6.81 16.07 0.34
CA SER A 33 -5.43 16.44 -0.01
C SER A 33 -4.51 15.22 -0.10
N SER A 34 -4.63 14.28 0.85
CA SER A 34 -3.83 13.06 0.86
C SER A 34 -4.14 12.16 -0.34
N ILE A 35 -5.41 12.06 -0.75
CA ILE A 35 -5.81 11.26 -1.92
C ILE A 35 -5.21 11.88 -3.19
N TRP A 36 -5.40 13.19 -3.38
CA TRP A 36 -4.82 13.92 -4.52
C TRP A 36 -3.30 13.80 -4.60
N ASN A 37 -2.61 13.99 -3.48
CA ASN A 37 -1.16 13.89 -3.41
C ASN A 37 -0.67 12.48 -3.79
N ASN A 38 -1.37 11.43 -3.34
CA ASN A 38 -1.02 10.05 -3.72
C ASN A 38 -1.21 9.78 -5.21
N VAL A 39 -2.28 10.29 -5.81
CA VAL A 39 -2.54 10.11 -7.25
C VAL A 39 -1.53 10.90 -8.09
N SER A 40 -1.26 12.16 -7.72
CA SER A 40 -0.22 12.95 -8.41
C SER A 40 1.14 12.26 -8.36
N LYS A 41 1.59 11.85 -7.16
CA LYS A 41 2.84 11.10 -6.99
C LYS A 41 2.88 9.82 -7.81
N PHE A 42 1.75 9.12 -7.93
CA PHE A 42 1.66 7.92 -8.76
C PHE A 42 1.83 8.23 -10.25
N LEU A 43 1.19 9.30 -10.75
CA LEU A 43 1.31 9.74 -12.14
C LEU A 43 2.74 10.18 -12.46
N ASP A 44 3.38 10.95 -11.57
CA ASP A 44 4.77 11.43 -11.70
C ASP A 44 5.81 10.31 -11.48
N CYS A 45 5.44 9.15 -10.93
CA CYS A 45 6.40 8.11 -10.54
C CYS A 45 7.19 7.56 -11.73
N GLY A 46 8.52 7.71 -11.70
CA GLY A 46 9.41 7.26 -12.76
C GLY A 46 9.42 8.16 -14.01
N ASP A 47 8.81 9.35 -13.94
CA ASP A 47 8.96 10.36 -14.97
C ASP A 47 10.36 10.99 -14.89
N ILE A 48 11.11 10.88 -15.99
CA ILE A 48 12.47 11.39 -16.13
C ILE A 48 12.48 12.92 -16.05
N SER A 49 11.40 13.60 -16.45
CA SER A 49 11.27 15.06 -16.35
C SER A 49 11.24 15.55 -14.88
N ARG A 50 10.89 14.65 -13.95
CA ARG A 50 10.84 14.91 -12.50
C ARG A 50 12.14 14.53 -11.77
N GLY A 51 13.16 14.13 -12.52
CA GLY A 51 14.46 13.72 -11.99
C GLY A 51 14.75 12.24 -12.23
N TYR A 52 16.03 11.94 -12.43
CA TYR A 52 16.51 10.61 -12.77
C TYR A 52 17.95 10.39 -12.30
N THR A 53 18.35 9.12 -12.25
CA THR A 53 19.75 8.69 -12.18
C THR A 53 20.15 8.08 -13.52
N ALA A 54 21.31 8.47 -14.04
CA ALA A 54 21.90 7.86 -15.23
C ALA A 54 23.10 6.98 -14.85
N PHE A 55 23.14 5.76 -15.37
CA PHE A 55 24.23 4.82 -15.20
C PHE A 55 24.88 4.59 -16.54
N LYS A 56 26.20 4.77 -16.64
CA LYS A 56 26.97 4.44 -17.85
C LYS A 56 27.68 3.11 -17.65
N CYS A 57 27.46 2.18 -18.56
CA CYS A 57 28.21 0.92 -18.56
C CYS A 57 29.66 1.18 -19.01
N ASN A 58 30.65 0.76 -18.21
CA ASN A 58 32.07 0.95 -18.54
C ASN A 58 32.56 0.06 -19.69
N GLN A 59 31.85 -1.03 -20.01
CA GLN A 59 32.25 -1.97 -21.06
C GLN A 59 31.67 -1.61 -22.43
N CYS A 60 30.37 -1.27 -22.50
CA CYS A 60 29.69 -0.97 -23.78
C CYS A 60 29.31 0.50 -23.95
N SER A 61 29.63 1.37 -22.98
CA SER A 61 29.26 2.80 -22.96
C SER A 61 27.75 3.11 -23.06
N HIS A 62 26.88 2.10 -22.97
CA HIS A 62 25.43 2.30 -22.95
C HIS A 62 24.99 3.05 -21.70
N MET A 63 24.06 3.98 -21.84
CA MET A 63 23.49 4.74 -20.72
C MET A 63 22.10 4.20 -20.35
N HIS A 64 21.94 3.84 -19.09
CA HIS A 64 20.65 3.47 -18.50
C HIS A 64 20.13 4.63 -17.67
N ILE A 65 18.97 5.18 -18.05
CA ILE A 65 18.32 6.27 -17.33
C ILE A 65 17.16 5.70 -16.51
N VAL A 66 17.13 6.00 -15.22
CA VAL A 66 16.10 5.54 -14.28
C VAL A 66 15.47 6.74 -13.59
N GLY A 67 14.20 7.00 -13.88
CA GLY A 67 13.42 8.05 -13.23
C GLY A 67 13.19 7.77 -11.74
N PHE A 68 13.10 8.82 -10.92
CA PHE A 68 12.89 8.66 -9.49
C PHE A 68 11.52 8.05 -9.15
N SER A 69 11.53 7.16 -8.16
CA SER A 69 10.32 6.49 -7.69
C SER A 69 9.59 7.34 -6.64
N CYS A 70 8.26 7.26 -6.63
CA CYS A 70 7.44 8.04 -5.69
C CYS A 70 7.43 7.50 -4.26
N LYS A 71 7.93 6.26 -4.05
CA LYS A 71 7.96 5.53 -2.76
C LYS A 71 6.59 5.44 -2.06
N SER A 72 5.49 5.62 -2.79
CA SER A 72 4.13 5.51 -2.25
C SER A 72 3.64 4.06 -2.32
N ARG A 73 2.97 3.61 -1.25
CA ARG A 73 2.28 2.31 -1.21
C ARG A 73 1.11 2.21 -2.21
N PHE A 74 0.55 3.36 -2.61
CA PHE A 74 -0.52 3.41 -3.62
C PHE A 74 -0.02 3.07 -5.03
N CYS A 75 1.24 3.38 -5.35
CA CYS A 75 1.81 3.05 -6.64
C CYS A 75 2.06 1.54 -6.73
N SER A 76 1.51 0.87 -7.74
CA SER A 76 1.68 -0.59 -7.89
C SER A 76 3.14 -1.03 -8.04
N SER A 77 3.99 -0.22 -8.70
CA SER A 77 5.42 -0.53 -8.85
C SER A 77 6.20 -0.34 -7.55
N CYS A 78 5.95 0.74 -6.80
CA CYS A 78 6.66 1.02 -5.54
C CYS A 78 6.10 0.21 -4.37
N GLY A 79 4.78 0.10 -4.28
CA GLY A 79 4.07 -0.63 -3.23
C GLY A 79 4.36 -2.12 -3.24
N LYS A 80 4.52 -2.72 -4.43
CA LYS A 80 4.96 -4.13 -4.56
C LYS A 80 6.33 -4.33 -3.93
N ILE A 81 7.34 -3.56 -4.34
CA ILE A 81 8.70 -3.64 -3.80
C ILE A 81 8.70 -3.41 -2.28
N TYR A 82 7.92 -2.42 -1.81
CA TYR A 82 7.77 -2.16 -0.38
C TYR A 82 7.21 -3.39 0.37
N ALA A 83 6.17 -4.04 -0.16
CA ALA A 83 5.55 -5.21 0.46
C ALA A 83 6.51 -6.42 0.49
N GLU A 84 7.24 -6.66 -0.60
CA GLU A 84 8.23 -7.73 -0.70
C GLU A 84 9.36 -7.51 0.32
N ASN A 85 9.93 -6.31 0.38
CA ASN A 85 10.97 -5.98 1.36
C ASN A 85 10.47 -6.12 2.81
N TRP A 86 9.24 -5.69 3.09
CA TRP A 86 8.65 -5.87 4.42
C TRP A 86 8.50 -7.36 4.79
N ALA A 87 8.07 -8.21 3.85
CA ALA A 87 7.93 -9.64 4.08
C ALA A 87 9.29 -10.33 4.33
N LEU A 88 10.33 -9.93 3.59
CA LEU A 88 11.69 -10.43 3.81
C LEU A 88 12.22 -10.04 5.19
N ASN A 89 12.07 -8.77 5.59
CA ASN A 89 12.47 -8.30 6.91
C ASN A 89 11.70 -9.03 8.03
N LEU A 90 10.40 -9.26 7.83
CA LEU A 90 9.59 -10.01 8.80
C LEU A 90 10.10 -11.45 8.94
N LYS A 91 10.47 -12.11 7.83
CA LYS A 91 11.02 -13.47 7.85
C LYS A 91 12.30 -13.55 8.70
N GLU A 92 13.18 -12.55 8.63
CA GLU A 92 14.42 -12.51 9.42
C GLU A 92 14.17 -12.35 10.92
N GLN A 93 13.01 -11.79 11.31
CA GLN A 93 12.64 -11.57 12.71
C GLN A 93 11.79 -12.69 13.33
N LEU A 94 11.28 -13.61 12.52
CA LEU A 94 10.43 -14.71 12.98
C LEU A 94 11.26 -15.92 13.40
N PHE A 95 10.85 -16.57 14.48
CA PHE A 95 11.41 -17.86 14.88
C PHE A 95 11.08 -18.95 13.84
N ASP A 96 11.98 -19.91 13.68
CA ASP A 96 11.78 -21.08 12.81
C ASP A 96 10.87 -22.11 13.47
N VAL A 97 9.58 -21.76 13.56
CA VAL A 97 8.51 -22.55 14.14
C VAL A 97 7.27 -22.48 13.26
N GLN A 98 6.30 -23.36 13.47
CA GLN A 98 5.02 -23.28 12.78
C GLN A 98 4.25 -22.04 13.23
N HIS A 99 3.88 -21.17 12.28
CA HIS A 99 3.13 -19.94 12.53
C HIS A 99 1.65 -20.10 12.20
N ILE A 100 0.78 -19.44 12.96
CA ILE A 100 -0.65 -19.32 12.68
C ILE A 100 -0.94 -17.88 12.23
N HIS A 101 -1.57 -17.73 11.07
CA HIS A 101 -2.04 -16.44 10.57
C HIS A 101 -3.54 -16.28 10.86
N ALA A 102 -3.88 -15.35 11.76
CA ALA A 102 -5.27 -14.99 12.04
C ALA A 102 -5.63 -13.64 11.40
N VAL A 103 -6.78 -13.57 10.74
CA VAL A 103 -7.27 -12.36 10.06
C VAL A 103 -8.58 -11.90 10.66
N PHE A 104 -8.62 -10.66 11.14
CA PHE A 104 -9.84 -10.01 11.62
C PHE A 104 -10.47 -9.18 10.51
N SER A 105 -11.61 -9.64 10.01
CA SER A 105 -12.38 -8.91 8.99
C SER A 105 -13.56 -8.18 9.61
N LEU A 106 -13.72 -6.91 9.26
CA LEU A 106 -14.92 -6.15 9.62
C LEU A 106 -16.09 -6.54 8.71
N PRO A 107 -17.29 -6.80 9.27
CA PRO A 107 -18.49 -7.01 8.47
C PRO A 107 -18.77 -5.79 7.60
N THR A 108 -19.39 -6.04 6.45
CA THR A 108 -19.80 -4.98 5.52
C THR A 108 -20.91 -4.11 6.10
N GLY A 109 -21.15 -2.95 5.47
CA GLY A 109 -22.18 -1.99 5.90
C GLY A 109 -21.71 -1.13 7.07
N PHE A 110 -22.59 -0.92 8.05
CA PHE A 110 -22.44 0.08 9.11
C PHE A 110 -21.08 0.04 9.82
N CYS A 111 -20.58 -1.14 10.18
CA CYS A 111 -19.30 -1.26 10.89
C CYS A 111 -18.14 -0.67 10.07
N ARG A 112 -18.07 -0.98 8.77
CA ARG A 112 -17.02 -0.48 7.89
C ARG A 112 -17.12 1.02 7.67
N ASP A 113 -18.34 1.53 7.46
CA ASP A 113 -18.60 2.96 7.25
C ASP A 113 -18.29 3.79 8.51
N PHE A 114 -18.61 3.23 9.68
CA PHE A 114 -18.30 3.82 10.97
C PHE A 114 -16.79 4.01 11.16
N PHE A 115 -15.98 2.96 10.96
CA PHE A 115 -14.52 3.06 11.09
C PHE A 115 -13.86 3.84 9.96
N PHE A 116 -14.45 3.85 8.76
CA PHE A 116 -14.00 4.68 7.65
C PHE A 116 -14.12 6.18 7.99
N SER A 117 -15.22 6.57 8.65
CA SER A 117 -15.46 7.93 9.11
C SER A 117 -14.67 8.27 10.39
N HIS A 118 -14.54 7.31 11.32
CA HIS A 118 -13.87 7.47 12.61
C HIS A 118 -12.51 6.76 12.64
N ARG A 119 -11.62 7.10 11.69
CA ARG A 119 -10.31 6.43 11.54
C ARG A 119 -9.44 6.43 12.79
N PHE A 120 -9.58 7.42 13.66
CA PHE A 120 -8.85 7.48 14.93
C PHE A 120 -9.16 6.28 15.85
N LYS A 121 -10.33 5.63 15.69
CA LYS A 121 -10.71 4.42 16.43
C LYS A 121 -10.12 3.12 15.86
N LEU A 122 -9.42 3.16 14.73
CA LEU A 122 -8.78 1.96 14.17
C LEU A 122 -7.73 1.36 15.13
N GLN A 123 -7.09 2.20 15.96
CA GLN A 123 -6.20 1.71 17.00
C GLN A 123 -6.94 0.92 18.08
N ASP A 124 -8.13 1.38 18.49
CA ASP A 124 -8.96 0.68 19.48
C ASP A 124 -9.48 -0.64 18.90
N LEU A 125 -9.86 -0.65 17.63
CA LEU A 125 -10.24 -1.89 16.92
C LEU A 125 -9.09 -2.91 16.89
N ALA A 126 -7.86 -2.46 16.59
CA ALA A 126 -6.69 -3.33 16.60
C ALA A 126 -6.39 -3.88 18.00
N LYS A 127 -6.53 -3.05 19.05
CA LYS A 127 -6.41 -3.50 20.45
C LYS A 127 -7.48 -4.53 20.83
N ALA A 128 -8.72 -4.31 20.41
CA ALA A 128 -9.81 -5.24 20.66
C ALA A 128 -9.55 -6.60 19.99
N ALA A 129 -9.14 -6.61 18.72
CA ALA A 129 -8.76 -7.83 18.00
C ALA A 129 -7.63 -8.59 18.71
N TYR A 130 -6.60 -7.87 19.17
CA TYR A 130 -5.51 -8.45 19.97
C TYR A 130 -6.02 -9.07 21.29
N GLN A 131 -6.89 -8.37 22.02
CA GLN A 131 -7.50 -8.90 23.24
C GLN A 131 -8.32 -10.17 22.96
N SER A 132 -9.11 -10.19 21.89
CA SER A 132 -9.85 -11.38 21.47
C SER A 132 -8.93 -12.57 21.17
N LEU A 133 -7.79 -12.35 20.52
CA LEU A 133 -6.79 -13.42 20.33
C LEU A 133 -6.22 -13.90 21.65
N LYS A 134 -5.82 -12.95 22.51
CA LYS A 134 -5.16 -13.25 23.80
C LYS A 134 -6.01 -14.15 24.70
N TYR A 135 -7.33 -13.97 24.70
CA TYR A 135 -8.25 -14.73 25.57
C TYR A 135 -9.05 -15.81 24.85
N GLY A 136 -9.18 -15.74 23.52
CA GLY A 136 -9.98 -16.67 22.72
C GLY A 136 -9.18 -17.81 22.09
N VAL A 137 -7.88 -17.62 21.84
CA VAL A 137 -7.02 -18.70 21.36
C VAL A 137 -6.48 -19.46 22.58
N ILE A 138 -7.19 -20.53 22.95
CA ILE A 138 -6.59 -21.58 23.79
C ILE A 138 -5.49 -22.20 22.93
N PHE A 139 -4.25 -21.77 23.12
CA PHE A 139 -3.12 -22.56 22.65
C PHE A 139 -3.30 -23.95 23.26
N PRO A 140 -3.48 -25.01 22.46
CA PRO A 140 -3.50 -26.34 23.03
C PRO A 140 -2.19 -26.49 23.80
N LYS A 141 -2.28 -26.86 25.07
CA LYS A 141 -1.11 -27.30 25.85
C LYS A 141 -0.63 -28.63 25.26
N THR A 142 -0.11 -28.63 24.04
CA THR A 142 0.64 -29.78 23.54
C THR A 142 2.05 -29.61 24.07
N GLY A 143 2.36 -30.41 25.08
CA GLY A 143 3.72 -30.57 25.58
C GLY A 143 4.65 -30.88 24.42
N PHE A 144 5.73 -30.12 24.34
CA PHE A 144 6.93 -30.57 23.65
C PHE A 144 7.51 -31.69 24.50
N SER A 145 7.17 -32.93 24.14
CA SER A 145 7.94 -34.13 24.47
C SER A 145 9.04 -34.32 23.43
#